data_AF-A0A1A6HRV1-F1
#
_entry.id   AF-A0A1A6HRV1-F1
#
_cell.length_a   1.000
_cell.length_b   1.000
_cell.length_c   1.000
_cell.angle_alpha   90.00
_cell.angle_beta   90.00
_cell.angle_gamma   90.00
#
_symmetry.space_group_name_H-M   'P 1'
#
loop_
_entity.id
_entity.type
_entity.pdbx_description
1 polymer ?
#
loop_
_entity_poly.entity_id
_entity_poly.type
_entity_poly.pdbx_seq_one_letter_code
_entity_poly.pdbx_strand_id
1 'polypeptide(L)'
;MMGHWAGVHRVRTMNATCNSSSWPESINYIFITYSALLLVLGLLLNGLALWVFCSRMHQWTETRVYMTNLAMADLCLLCSLPFMLYSLRDTSDTPICQLSQGIYLVNRYMSISLVTAIAVDRYVAVRHPIRARELRSPRQAAAVCVTLWVVVVISLVMRWRLGQQEGGFCFRNQSRQNFSTIAFSMLGFYLPLAVVVFCSLQVVTALVQRPTTDVVQAEATRKATHMIWANLVVFIICFLPLHVVLTVQFSLGLNTCAARYTFRRALSITSRLSDANCCLDAICYYYMAKEFQDASMSAMSSSTPHKSQDSQSLTLT
;
A
#
# COMPACT_ATOMS: atom_id res chain seq x y z
N MET A 1 19.24 -69.26 -6.62
CA MET A 1 18.14 -69.01 -5.65
C MET A 1 18.49 -67.76 -4.86
N MET A 2 17.96 -66.61 -5.28
CA MET A 2 18.17 -65.31 -4.65
C MET A 2 16.82 -64.76 -4.18
N GLY A 3 16.76 -64.27 -2.95
CA GLY A 3 15.60 -63.64 -2.34
C GLY A 3 15.68 -63.81 -0.82
N HIS A 4 15.28 -62.90 0.05
CA HIS A 4 14.63 -61.61 -0.10
C HIS A 4 14.59 -61.05 1.34
N TRP A 5 15.28 -59.95 1.66
CA TRP A 5 15.01 -59.19 2.89
C TRP A 5 15.35 -57.71 2.65
N ALA A 6 14.38 -56.96 2.17
CA ALA A 6 14.39 -55.50 2.25
C ALA A 6 13.13 -55.06 3.00
N GLY A 7 13.30 -54.68 4.26
CA GLY A 7 12.24 -54.11 5.08
C GLY A 7 11.80 -52.77 4.50
N VAL A 8 10.60 -52.73 3.94
CA VAL A 8 9.94 -51.48 3.58
C VAL A 8 9.36 -50.88 4.86
N HIS A 9 10.05 -49.87 5.40
CA HIS A 9 9.46 -48.93 6.36
C HIS A 9 8.28 -48.23 5.68
N ARG A 10 7.08 -48.75 5.90
CA ARG A 10 5.83 -48.07 5.54
C ARG A 10 5.67 -46.87 6.47
N VAL A 11 6.18 -45.71 6.06
CA VAL A 11 5.82 -44.42 6.66
C VAL A 11 4.33 -44.26 6.47
N ARG A 12 3.54 -44.55 7.51
CA ARG A 12 2.14 -44.16 7.59
C ARG A 12 2.12 -42.63 7.63
N THR A 13 1.78 -42.00 6.50
CA THR A 13 1.31 -40.62 6.50
C THR A 13 -0.02 -40.59 7.25
N MET A 14 0.05 -40.38 8.57
CA MET A 14 -1.15 -40.05 9.34
C MET A 14 -1.67 -38.72 8.81
N ASN A 15 -2.77 -38.77 8.05
CA ASN A 15 -3.64 -37.63 7.79
C ASN A 15 -4.29 -37.21 9.12
N ALA A 16 -3.48 -36.61 10.01
CA ALA A 16 -3.99 -35.92 11.17
C ALA A 16 -4.65 -34.63 10.67
N THR A 17 -5.98 -34.63 10.59
CA THR A 17 -6.77 -33.41 10.49
C THR A 17 -6.45 -32.57 11.73
N CYS A 18 -5.59 -31.57 11.58
CA CYS A 18 -5.35 -30.60 12.64
C CYS A 18 -6.68 -29.88 12.86
N ASN A 19 -7.38 -30.18 13.97
CA ASN A 19 -8.56 -29.43 14.36
C ASN A 19 -8.12 -27.98 14.53
N SER A 20 -8.54 -27.11 13.61
CA SER A 20 -8.36 -25.67 13.77
C SER A 20 -9.28 -25.24 14.89
N SER A 21 -8.72 -24.97 16.07
CA SER A 21 -9.47 -24.21 17.07
C SER A 21 -9.81 -22.87 16.44
N SER A 22 -11.11 -22.61 16.27
CA SER A 22 -11.63 -21.31 15.91
C SER A 22 -11.14 -20.29 16.93
N TRP A 23 -10.91 -19.05 16.50
CA TRP A 23 -10.66 -17.96 17.42
C TRP A 23 -11.78 -17.90 18.49
N PRO A 24 -11.45 -17.58 19.75
CA PRO A 24 -12.47 -17.32 20.77
C PRO A 24 -13.45 -16.26 20.27
N GLU A 25 -14.72 -16.35 20.66
CA GLU A 25 -15.75 -15.41 20.22
C GLU A 25 -15.36 -13.95 20.49
N SER A 26 -14.74 -13.66 21.64
CA SER A 26 -14.23 -12.33 21.99
C SER A 26 -13.25 -11.76 20.95
N ILE A 27 -12.36 -12.59 20.41
CA ILE A 27 -11.42 -12.17 19.36
C ILE A 27 -12.14 -11.93 18.03
N ASN A 28 -13.15 -12.74 17.69
CA ASN A 28 -13.97 -12.50 16.50
C ASN A 28 -14.74 -11.19 16.62
N TYR A 29 -15.31 -10.87 17.78
CA TYR A 29 -15.93 -9.58 18.04
C TYR A 29 -14.94 -8.42 17.88
N ILE A 30 -13.71 -8.56 18.39
CA ILE A 30 -12.65 -7.55 18.20
C ILE A 30 -12.36 -7.36 16.71
N PHE A 31 -12.23 -8.43 15.92
CA PHE A 31 -11.96 -8.33 14.48
C PHE A 31 -13.11 -7.70 13.70
N ILE A 32 -14.36 -7.99 14.05
CA ILE A 32 -15.53 -7.37 13.42
C ILE A 32 -15.59 -5.89 13.76
N THR A 33 -15.44 -5.52 15.05
CA THR A 33 -15.42 -4.13 15.49
C THR A 33 -14.29 -3.36 14.83
N TYR A 34 -13.09 -3.94 14.76
CA TYR A 34 -11.95 -3.36 14.07
C TYR A 34 -12.25 -3.10 12.58
N SER A 35 -12.80 -4.08 11.86
CA SER A 35 -13.19 -3.89 10.45
C SER A 35 -14.29 -2.85 10.28
N ALA A 36 -15.25 -2.76 11.19
CA ALA A 36 -16.29 -1.74 11.16
C ALA A 36 -15.70 -0.33 11.39
N LEU A 37 -14.73 -0.20 12.30
CA LEU A 37 -14.00 1.05 12.50
C LEU A 37 -13.20 1.45 11.26
N LEU A 38 -12.47 0.52 10.64
CA LEU A 38 -11.77 0.77 9.38
C LEU A 38 -12.75 1.18 8.27
N LEU A 39 -13.91 0.53 8.18
CA LEU A 39 -14.94 0.88 7.20
C LEU A 39 -15.41 2.32 7.37
N VAL A 40 -15.84 2.70 8.57
CA VAL A 40 -16.38 4.05 8.83
C VAL A 40 -15.28 5.10 8.66
N LEU A 41 -14.14 4.91 9.32
CA LEU A 41 -13.06 5.88 9.29
C LEU A 41 -12.45 5.99 7.89
N GLY A 42 -12.21 4.86 7.23
CA GLY A 42 -11.66 4.80 5.89
C GLY A 42 -12.58 5.47 4.85
N LEU A 43 -13.89 5.23 4.89
CA LEU A 43 -14.83 5.87 3.97
C LEU A 43 -14.84 7.40 4.16
N LEU A 44 -14.82 7.87 5.41
CA LEU A 44 -14.76 9.29 5.72
C LEU A 44 -13.45 9.92 5.23
N LEU A 45 -12.30 9.33 5.58
CA LEU A 45 -10.98 9.88 5.25
C LEU A 45 -10.72 9.86 3.74
N ASN A 46 -10.93 8.72 3.08
CA ASN A 46 -10.67 8.59 1.64
C ASN A 46 -11.73 9.34 0.81
N GLY A 47 -13.00 9.33 1.24
CA GLY A 47 -14.06 10.09 0.58
C GLY A 47 -13.81 11.60 0.66
N LEU A 48 -13.42 12.10 1.83
CA LEU A 48 -13.04 13.50 2.01
C LEU A 48 -11.81 13.86 1.17
N ALA A 49 -10.77 13.02 1.21
CA ALA A 49 -9.56 13.21 0.42
C ALA A 49 -9.88 13.29 -1.07
N LEU A 50 -10.66 12.34 -1.60
CA LEU A 50 -11.08 12.33 -2.99
C LEU A 50 -11.90 13.57 -3.36
N TRP A 51 -12.81 14.01 -2.50
CA TRP A 51 -13.57 15.24 -2.71
C TRP A 51 -12.66 16.47 -2.76
N VAL A 52 -11.72 16.62 -1.84
CA VAL A 52 -10.72 17.71 -1.84
C VAL A 52 -9.87 17.65 -3.10
N PHE A 53 -9.35 16.46 -3.42
CA PHE A 53 -8.49 16.23 -4.58
C PHE A 53 -9.23 16.38 -5.90
N CYS A 54 -10.53 16.25 -5.99
CA CYS A 54 -11.25 16.44 -7.25
C CYS A 54 -11.84 17.84 -7.37
N SER A 55 -12.34 18.40 -6.26
CA SER A 55 -13.21 19.58 -6.27
C SER A 55 -12.55 20.87 -5.76
N ARG A 56 -11.52 20.77 -4.91
CA ARG A 56 -10.94 21.97 -4.25
C ARG A 56 -9.57 22.34 -4.81
N MET A 57 -8.84 21.38 -5.34
CA MET A 57 -7.52 21.62 -5.90
C MET A 57 -7.62 21.95 -7.39
N HIS A 58 -7.17 23.13 -7.80
CA HIS A 58 -7.32 23.56 -9.19
C HIS A 58 -6.25 22.94 -10.12
N GLN A 59 -5.04 22.69 -9.62
CA GLN A 59 -3.92 22.19 -10.42
C GLN A 59 -3.63 20.72 -10.14
N TRP A 60 -3.59 19.91 -11.20
CA TRP A 60 -3.19 18.50 -11.10
C TRP A 60 -1.66 18.39 -11.01
N THR A 61 -1.18 17.70 -9.99
CA THR A 61 0.24 17.35 -9.80
C THR A 61 0.40 15.83 -9.90
N GLU A 62 1.62 15.35 -10.13
CA GLU A 62 1.92 13.92 -10.22
C GLU A 62 1.49 13.19 -8.94
N THR A 63 1.82 13.77 -7.79
CA THR A 63 1.47 13.22 -6.47
C THR A 63 -0.02 13.19 -6.25
N ARG A 64 -0.76 14.23 -6.66
CA ARG A 64 -2.22 14.22 -6.59
C ARG A 64 -2.80 13.07 -7.42
N VAL A 65 -2.26 12.79 -8.62
CA VAL A 65 -2.71 11.65 -9.43
C VAL A 65 -2.49 10.32 -8.71
N TYR A 66 -1.32 10.10 -8.12
CA TYR A 66 -1.04 8.87 -7.36
C TYR A 66 -1.94 8.74 -6.13
N MET A 67 -2.10 9.82 -5.35
CA MET A 67 -2.95 9.84 -4.14
C MET A 67 -4.43 9.65 -4.46
N THR A 68 -4.93 10.22 -5.57
CA THR A 68 -6.29 9.97 -6.05
C THR A 68 -6.50 8.50 -6.38
N ASN A 69 -5.55 7.86 -7.07
CA ASN A 69 -5.64 6.42 -7.38
C ASN A 69 -5.57 5.55 -6.12
N LEU A 70 -4.77 5.96 -5.12
CA LEU A 70 -4.67 5.28 -3.84
C LEU A 70 -6.00 5.34 -3.08
N ALA A 71 -6.58 6.54 -2.95
CA ALA A 71 -7.89 6.73 -2.34
C ALA A 71 -9.01 5.96 -3.06
N MET A 72 -8.95 5.88 -4.39
CA MET A 72 -9.89 5.07 -5.17
C MET A 72 -9.76 3.58 -4.86
N ALA A 73 -8.54 3.04 -4.82
CA ALA A 73 -8.30 1.64 -4.47
C ALA A 73 -8.82 1.33 -3.06
N ASP A 74 -8.52 2.19 -2.09
CA ASP A 74 -8.97 2.04 -0.71
C ASP A 74 -10.50 2.09 -0.59
N LEU A 75 -11.17 3.00 -1.28
CA LEU A 75 -12.63 3.06 -1.33
C LEU A 75 -13.22 1.77 -1.93
N CYS A 76 -12.61 1.21 -2.98
CA CYS A 76 -13.04 -0.08 -3.53
C CYS A 76 -12.93 -1.22 -2.50
N LEU A 77 -11.83 -1.27 -1.73
CA LEU A 77 -11.67 -2.21 -0.62
C LEU A 77 -12.74 -2.00 0.45
N LEU A 78 -12.95 -0.74 0.88
CA LEU A 78 -13.91 -0.38 1.93
C LEU A 78 -15.33 -0.76 1.54
N CYS A 79 -15.75 -0.50 0.31
CA CYS A 79 -17.04 -0.95 -0.20
C CYS A 79 -17.16 -2.48 -0.26
N SER A 80 -16.05 -3.21 -0.36
CA SER A 80 -16.01 -4.69 -0.42
C SER A 80 -15.98 -5.36 0.95
N LEU A 81 -15.60 -4.63 2.01
CA LEU A 81 -15.47 -5.13 3.38
C LEU A 81 -16.78 -5.75 3.95
N PRO A 82 -17.97 -5.15 3.77
CA PRO A 82 -19.23 -5.76 4.24
C PRO A 82 -19.50 -7.13 3.61
N PHE A 83 -19.23 -7.27 2.31
CA PHE A 83 -19.40 -8.53 1.58
C PHE A 83 -18.38 -9.58 2.02
N MET A 84 -17.15 -9.16 2.31
CA MET A 84 -16.13 -10.01 2.92
C MET A 84 -16.57 -10.51 4.30
N LEU A 85 -17.08 -9.62 5.17
CA LEU A 85 -17.54 -9.98 6.52
C LEU A 85 -18.75 -10.93 6.49
N TYR A 86 -19.66 -10.71 5.54
CA TYR A 86 -20.79 -11.62 5.29
C TYR A 86 -20.28 -13.01 4.84
N SER A 87 -19.35 -13.02 3.87
CA SER A 87 -18.80 -14.26 3.32
C SER A 87 -17.90 -15.01 4.30
N LEU A 88 -17.41 -14.38 5.38
CA LEU A 88 -16.70 -15.06 6.46
C LEU A 88 -17.62 -15.92 7.35
N ARG A 89 -18.94 -15.66 7.35
CA ARG A 89 -19.94 -16.44 8.09
C ARG A 89 -20.41 -17.66 7.31
N ASP A 90 -20.40 -17.57 5.99
CA ASP A 90 -20.72 -18.65 5.07
C ASP A 90 -19.44 -19.43 4.71
N THR A 91 -19.53 -20.73 4.45
CA THR A 91 -18.40 -21.55 4.00
C THR A 91 -18.38 -21.76 2.49
N SER A 92 -19.33 -21.14 1.80
CA SER A 92 -19.56 -21.28 0.37
C SER A 92 -18.63 -20.39 -0.46
N ASP A 93 -17.96 -20.96 -1.46
CA ASP A 93 -17.15 -20.24 -2.46
C ASP A 93 -18.05 -19.46 -3.46
N THR A 94 -18.86 -18.53 -2.94
CA THR A 94 -19.80 -17.72 -3.75
C THR A 94 -19.05 -16.72 -4.64
N PRO A 95 -19.61 -16.32 -5.81
CA PRO A 95 -19.02 -15.29 -6.65
C PRO A 95 -18.73 -13.98 -5.91
N ILE A 96 -19.58 -13.62 -4.94
CA ILE A 96 -19.42 -12.44 -4.08
C ILE A 96 -18.18 -12.57 -3.19
N CYS A 97 -17.96 -13.75 -2.60
CA CYS A 97 -16.74 -14.04 -1.84
C CYS A 97 -15.50 -13.85 -2.74
N GLN A 98 -15.49 -14.52 -3.89
CA GLN A 98 -14.36 -14.49 -4.83
C GLN A 98 -14.06 -13.06 -5.32
N LEU A 99 -15.10 -12.30 -5.66
CA LEU A 99 -14.96 -10.90 -6.06
C LEU A 99 -14.39 -10.04 -4.92
N SER A 100 -14.91 -10.20 -3.70
CA SER A 100 -14.43 -9.48 -2.52
C SER A 100 -12.96 -9.78 -2.24
N GLN A 101 -12.53 -11.05 -2.40
CA GLN A 101 -11.13 -11.44 -2.26
C GLN A 101 -10.26 -10.86 -3.39
N GLY A 102 -10.79 -10.84 -4.62
CA GLY A 102 -10.13 -10.19 -5.75
C GLY A 102 -9.85 -8.72 -5.47
N ILE A 103 -10.86 -7.96 -5.03
CA ILE A 103 -10.73 -6.54 -4.71
C ILE A 103 -9.76 -6.33 -3.54
N TYR A 104 -9.80 -7.19 -2.54
CA TYR A 104 -8.84 -7.18 -1.43
C TYR A 104 -7.38 -7.29 -1.89
N LEU A 105 -7.10 -8.25 -2.78
CA LEU A 105 -5.76 -8.46 -3.33
C LEU A 105 -5.35 -7.31 -4.27
N VAL A 106 -6.27 -6.84 -5.10
CA VAL A 106 -6.03 -5.67 -5.98
C VAL A 106 -5.64 -4.46 -5.14
N ASN A 107 -6.38 -4.16 -4.06
CA ASN A 107 -6.04 -3.05 -3.18
C ASN A 107 -4.62 -3.20 -2.62
N ARG A 108 -4.31 -4.36 -2.02
CA ARG A 108 -2.99 -4.61 -1.42
C ARG A 108 -1.85 -4.35 -2.42
N TYR A 109 -1.91 -4.95 -3.60
CA TYR A 109 -0.84 -4.79 -4.60
C TYR A 109 -0.85 -3.40 -5.25
N MET A 110 -2.00 -2.76 -5.41
CA MET A 110 -2.07 -1.37 -5.89
C MET A 110 -1.50 -0.39 -4.87
N SER A 111 -1.84 -0.48 -3.59
CA SER A 111 -1.29 0.40 -2.55
C SER A 111 0.24 0.28 -2.49
N ILE A 112 0.77 -0.95 -2.49
CA ILE A 112 2.22 -1.20 -2.55
C ILE A 112 2.85 -0.55 -3.79
N SER A 113 2.24 -0.73 -4.96
CA SER A 113 2.77 -0.21 -6.23
C SER A 113 2.71 1.31 -6.31
N LEU A 114 1.62 1.94 -5.84
CA LEU A 114 1.44 3.38 -5.83
C LEU A 114 2.38 4.07 -4.84
N VAL A 115 2.54 3.52 -3.63
CA VAL A 115 3.54 4.03 -2.66
C VAL A 115 4.94 3.97 -3.24
N THR A 116 5.26 2.89 -3.97
CA THR A 116 6.55 2.75 -4.67
C THR A 116 6.70 3.79 -5.78
N ALA A 117 5.66 4.01 -6.60
CA ALA A 117 5.67 5.03 -7.64
C ALA A 117 5.86 6.44 -7.06
N ILE A 118 5.21 6.76 -5.93
CA ILE A 118 5.39 8.04 -5.22
C ILE A 118 6.84 8.18 -4.73
N ALA A 119 7.45 7.14 -4.17
CA ALA A 119 8.84 7.16 -3.72
C ALA A 119 9.81 7.39 -4.89
N VAL A 120 9.59 6.72 -6.04
CA VAL A 120 10.39 6.90 -7.26
C VAL A 120 10.21 8.31 -7.82
N ASP A 121 8.97 8.80 -7.92
CA ASP A 121 8.67 10.16 -8.37
C ASP A 121 9.44 11.20 -7.56
N ARG A 122 9.42 11.07 -6.22
CA ARG A 122 10.15 11.95 -5.31
C ARG A 122 11.66 11.83 -5.44
N TYR A 123 12.18 10.61 -5.59
CA TYR A 123 13.59 10.39 -5.85
C TYR A 123 14.04 11.11 -7.13
N VAL A 124 13.32 10.93 -8.24
CA VAL A 124 13.65 11.58 -9.52
C VAL A 124 13.59 13.09 -9.39
N ALA A 125 12.55 13.63 -8.72
CA ALA A 125 12.40 15.06 -8.48
C ALA A 125 13.61 15.70 -7.79
N VAL A 126 14.13 15.05 -6.75
CA VAL A 126 15.18 15.60 -5.89
C VAL A 126 16.58 15.35 -6.45
N ARG A 127 16.85 14.12 -6.93
CA ARG A 127 18.20 13.73 -7.36
C ARG A 127 18.48 14.07 -8.81
N HIS A 128 17.47 14.12 -9.67
CA HIS A 128 17.64 14.26 -11.12
C HIS A 128 16.74 15.36 -11.70
N PRO A 129 16.88 16.64 -11.29
CA PRO A 129 15.94 17.72 -11.64
C PRO A 129 15.81 17.96 -13.15
N ILE A 130 16.88 17.74 -13.94
CA ILE A 130 16.84 17.88 -15.40
C ILE A 130 15.95 16.78 -16.02
N ARG A 131 16.17 15.51 -15.63
CA ARG A 131 15.31 14.39 -16.06
C ARG A 131 13.89 14.51 -15.53
N ALA A 132 13.72 15.04 -14.32
CA ALA A 132 12.43 15.27 -13.71
C ALA A 132 11.56 16.19 -14.58
N ARG A 133 12.15 17.20 -15.23
CA ARG A 133 11.43 18.10 -16.14
C ARG A 133 10.86 17.41 -17.38
N GLU A 134 11.49 16.32 -17.82
CA GLU A 134 11.08 15.55 -19.01
C GLU A 134 10.16 14.36 -18.67
N LEU A 135 10.41 13.72 -17.51
CA LEU A 135 9.75 12.46 -17.11
C LEU A 135 8.57 12.66 -16.16
N ARG A 136 8.39 13.86 -15.58
CA ARG A 136 7.32 14.14 -14.63
C ARG A 136 6.32 15.11 -15.24
N SER A 137 5.10 14.62 -15.32
CA SER A 137 3.90 15.39 -15.59
C SER A 137 2.70 14.62 -15.06
N PRO A 138 1.58 15.29 -14.76
CA PRO A 138 0.35 14.61 -14.34
C PRO A 138 -0.13 13.56 -15.35
N ARG A 139 0.11 13.79 -16.65
CA ARG A 139 -0.21 12.83 -17.71
C ARG A 139 0.66 11.57 -17.64
N GLN A 140 1.97 11.72 -17.42
CA GLN A 140 2.87 10.59 -17.22
C GLN A 140 2.52 9.82 -15.93
N ALA A 141 2.21 10.52 -14.84
CA ALA A 141 1.75 9.88 -13.61
C ALA A 141 0.45 9.08 -13.82
N ALA A 142 -0.49 9.62 -14.61
CA ALA A 142 -1.72 8.92 -14.97
C ALA A 142 -1.43 7.67 -15.82
N ALA A 143 -0.52 7.76 -16.79
CA ALA A 143 -0.09 6.61 -17.60
C ALA A 143 0.57 5.52 -16.73
N VAL A 144 1.39 5.91 -15.75
CA VAL A 144 1.95 4.98 -14.76
C VAL A 144 0.83 4.31 -13.96
N CYS A 145 -0.13 5.07 -13.43
CA CYS A 145 -1.26 4.52 -12.68
C CYS A 145 -2.06 3.51 -13.51
N VAL A 146 -2.42 3.86 -14.75
CA VAL A 146 -3.13 2.96 -15.68
C VAL A 146 -2.33 1.67 -15.91
N THR A 147 -1.02 1.80 -16.14
CA THR A 147 -0.13 0.63 -16.32
C THR A 147 -0.13 -0.25 -15.08
N LEU A 148 -0.03 0.33 -13.88
CA LEU A 148 -0.07 -0.42 -12.63
C LEU A 148 -1.40 -1.15 -12.44
N TRP A 149 -2.53 -0.49 -12.68
CA TRP A 149 -3.86 -1.11 -12.63
C TRP A 149 -3.95 -2.33 -13.57
N VAL A 150 -3.53 -2.15 -14.83
CA VAL A 150 -3.53 -3.23 -15.83
C VAL A 150 -2.66 -4.40 -15.38
N VAL A 151 -1.43 -4.14 -14.93
CA VAL A 151 -0.49 -5.18 -14.48
C VAL A 151 -1.02 -5.93 -13.26
N VAL A 152 -1.52 -5.21 -12.24
CA VAL A 152 -2.04 -5.82 -11.01
C VAL A 152 -3.29 -6.65 -11.31
N VAL A 153 -4.25 -6.11 -12.06
CA VAL A 153 -5.48 -6.84 -12.38
C VAL A 153 -5.19 -8.07 -13.25
N ILE A 154 -4.39 -7.93 -14.31
CA ILE A 154 -4.06 -9.06 -15.20
C ILE A 154 -3.31 -10.15 -14.43
N SER A 155 -2.33 -9.79 -13.60
CA SER A 155 -1.56 -10.78 -12.83
C SER A 155 -2.44 -11.57 -11.86
N LEU A 156 -3.38 -10.91 -11.18
CA LEU A 156 -4.31 -11.57 -10.26
C LEU A 156 -5.35 -12.41 -11.00
N VAL A 157 -5.89 -11.94 -12.12
CA VAL A 157 -6.82 -12.72 -12.96
C VAL A 157 -6.15 -13.97 -13.52
N MET A 158 -4.91 -13.85 -14.01
CA MET A 158 -4.14 -15.00 -14.51
C MET A 158 -3.93 -16.04 -13.41
N ARG A 159 -3.56 -15.59 -12.20
CA ARG A 159 -3.42 -16.48 -11.04
C ARG A 159 -4.73 -17.18 -10.68
N TRP A 160 -5.83 -16.43 -10.72
CA TRP A 160 -7.16 -16.99 -10.47
C TRP A 160 -7.50 -18.07 -11.50
N ARG A 161 -7.23 -17.83 -12.79
CA ARG A 161 -7.40 -18.81 -13.89
C ARG A 161 -6.51 -20.04 -13.73
N LEU A 162 -5.26 -19.87 -13.29
CA LEU A 162 -4.30 -20.96 -13.08
C LEU A 162 -4.57 -21.77 -11.79
N GLY A 163 -5.60 -21.42 -11.01
CA GLY A 163 -5.89 -22.07 -9.73
C GLY A 163 -4.81 -21.86 -8.67
N GLN A 164 -3.93 -20.86 -8.87
CA GLN A 164 -2.84 -20.48 -7.97
C GLN A 164 -3.36 -19.46 -6.94
N GLN A 165 -4.17 -19.96 -6.00
CA GLN A 165 -4.81 -19.13 -4.99
C GLN A 165 -3.90 -18.97 -3.78
N GLU A 166 -3.66 -17.70 -3.38
CA GLU A 166 -3.24 -17.42 -2.01
C GLU A 166 -4.40 -17.79 -1.10
N GLY A 167 -4.21 -18.79 -0.23
CA GLY A 167 -5.20 -19.16 0.76
C GLY A 167 -5.71 -17.90 1.48
N GLY A 168 -7.02 -17.66 1.40
CA GLY A 168 -7.67 -16.44 1.86
C GLY A 168 -8.93 -16.74 2.65
N PHE A 169 -9.77 -15.71 2.85
CA PHE A 169 -11.08 -15.90 3.47
C PHE A 169 -12.04 -16.69 2.57
N CYS A 170 -11.92 -16.56 1.24
CA CYS A 170 -12.43 -17.51 0.27
C CYS A 170 -11.28 -18.42 -0.19
N PHE A 171 -11.61 -19.61 -0.70
CA PHE A 171 -10.60 -20.62 -1.06
C PHE A 171 -9.71 -21.03 0.13
N ARG A 172 -10.34 -21.53 1.20
CA ARG A 172 -9.65 -21.94 2.45
C ARG A 172 -8.68 -23.12 2.28
N ASN A 173 -8.66 -23.76 1.11
CA ASN A 173 -7.83 -24.92 0.84
C ASN A 173 -6.37 -24.53 0.53
N GLN A 174 -5.52 -24.55 1.56
CA GLN A 174 -4.08 -24.25 1.50
C GLN A 174 -3.26 -25.27 0.66
N SER A 175 -3.88 -26.38 0.23
CA SER A 175 -3.23 -27.46 -0.53
C SER A 175 -2.68 -27.03 -1.92
N ARG A 176 -2.91 -25.78 -2.36
CA ARG A 176 -2.52 -25.27 -3.67
C ARG A 176 -1.52 -24.11 -3.63
N GLN A 177 -0.85 -23.88 -2.49
CA GLN A 177 0.26 -22.93 -2.46
C GLN A 177 1.48 -23.52 -3.17
N ASN A 178 1.62 -23.18 -4.45
CA ASN A 178 2.78 -23.56 -5.25
C ASN A 178 3.93 -22.56 -5.00
N PHE A 179 5.16 -23.00 -5.28
CA PHE A 179 6.36 -22.15 -5.23
C PHE A 179 6.15 -20.81 -5.97
N SER A 180 5.52 -20.85 -7.15
CA SER A 180 5.24 -19.66 -7.97
C SER A 180 4.34 -18.63 -7.27
N THR A 181 3.36 -19.09 -6.48
CA THR A 181 2.43 -18.22 -5.75
C THR A 181 3.16 -17.42 -4.67
N ILE A 182 4.04 -18.09 -3.94
CA ILE A 182 4.82 -17.48 -2.87
C ILE A 182 5.91 -16.60 -3.47
N ALA A 183 6.63 -17.06 -4.48
CA ALA A 183 7.64 -16.27 -5.18
C ALA A 183 7.06 -14.97 -5.75
N PHE A 184 5.85 -15.00 -6.33
CA PHE A 184 5.17 -13.80 -6.79
C PHE A 184 4.85 -12.85 -5.64
N SER A 185 4.28 -13.35 -4.53
CA SER A 185 3.98 -12.52 -3.36
C SER A 185 5.25 -11.89 -2.77
N MET A 186 6.35 -12.64 -2.72
CA MET A 186 7.65 -12.15 -2.25
C MET A 186 8.24 -11.10 -3.18
N LEU A 187 8.24 -11.37 -4.49
CA LEU A 187 8.74 -10.40 -5.48
C LEU A 187 7.88 -9.14 -5.49
N GLY A 188 6.56 -9.31 -5.41
CA GLY A 188 5.57 -8.24 -5.37
C GLY A 188 5.63 -7.38 -4.11
N PHE A 189 6.44 -7.74 -3.10
CA PHE A 189 6.65 -6.95 -1.89
C PHE A 189 8.10 -6.52 -1.67
N TYR A 190 9.06 -7.45 -1.72
CA TYR A 190 10.46 -7.15 -1.40
C TYR A 190 11.14 -6.28 -2.46
N LEU A 191 10.77 -6.40 -3.73
CA LEU A 191 11.27 -5.50 -4.77
C LEU A 191 10.73 -4.07 -4.54
N PRO A 192 9.42 -3.84 -4.38
CA PRO A 192 8.87 -2.55 -3.92
C PRO A 192 9.54 -2.01 -2.65
N LEU A 193 9.72 -2.83 -1.61
CA LEU A 193 10.37 -2.43 -0.37
C LEU A 193 11.79 -1.93 -0.62
N ALA A 194 12.60 -2.68 -1.37
CA ALA A 194 13.97 -2.29 -1.70
C ALA A 194 14.01 -0.95 -2.46
N VAL A 195 13.09 -0.76 -3.42
CA VAL A 195 12.97 0.50 -4.17
C VAL A 195 12.58 1.65 -3.24
N VAL A 196 11.55 1.49 -2.40
CA VAL A 196 11.09 2.53 -1.48
C VAL A 196 12.21 2.92 -0.50
N VAL A 197 12.90 1.94 0.10
CA VAL A 197 14.03 2.19 1.00
C VAL A 197 15.17 2.92 0.28
N PHE A 198 15.57 2.43 -0.89
CA PHE A 198 16.62 3.07 -1.69
C PHE A 198 16.25 4.51 -2.05
N CYS A 199 15.07 4.73 -2.62
CA CYS A 199 14.59 6.06 -2.98
C CYS A 199 14.55 6.99 -1.76
N SER A 200 14.06 6.51 -0.62
CA SER A 200 13.97 7.29 0.61
C SER A 200 15.36 7.71 1.12
N LEU A 201 16.31 6.78 1.19
CA LEU A 201 17.69 7.07 1.59
C LEU A 201 18.37 8.05 0.63
N GLN A 202 18.14 7.89 -0.67
CA GLN A 202 18.72 8.77 -1.68
C GLN A 202 18.14 10.19 -1.63
N VAL A 203 16.86 10.34 -1.32
CA VAL A 203 16.27 11.67 -1.10
C VAL A 203 16.88 12.28 0.15
N VAL A 204 16.87 11.60 1.30
CA VAL A 204 17.43 12.13 2.56
C VAL A 204 18.88 12.57 2.39
N THR A 205 19.72 11.73 1.78
CA THR A 205 21.13 12.07 1.53
C THR A 205 21.31 13.27 0.61
N ALA A 206 20.47 13.42 -0.43
CA ALA A 206 20.51 14.59 -1.30
C ALA A 206 20.19 15.89 -0.55
N LEU A 207 19.20 15.83 0.35
CA LEU A 207 18.73 16.99 1.10
C LEU A 207 19.75 17.41 2.18
N VAL A 208 20.43 16.45 2.80
CA VAL A 208 21.53 16.72 3.74
C VAL A 208 22.74 17.32 3.02
N GLN A 209 23.06 16.86 1.82
CA GLN A 209 24.21 17.33 1.03
C GLN A 209 24.00 18.71 0.40
N ARG A 210 22.76 19.14 0.19
CA ARG A 210 22.41 20.44 -0.40
C ARG A 210 21.48 21.21 0.52
N PRO A 211 21.98 21.72 1.67
CA PRO A 211 21.18 22.58 2.52
C PRO A 211 20.78 23.83 1.73
N THR A 212 19.48 24.02 1.58
CA THR A 212 18.92 25.18 0.90
C THR A 212 19.19 26.43 1.73
N THR A 213 19.84 27.43 1.13
CA THR A 213 20.12 28.73 1.76
C THR A 213 18.87 29.59 1.94
N ASP A 214 17.80 29.27 1.20
CA ASP A 214 16.50 29.92 1.29
C ASP A 214 15.59 29.19 2.28
N VAL A 215 15.08 29.92 3.29
CA VAL A 215 14.22 29.40 4.36
C VAL A 215 12.92 28.82 3.80
N VAL A 216 12.38 29.42 2.73
CA VAL A 216 11.13 28.96 2.08
C VAL A 216 11.36 27.62 1.38
N GLN A 217 12.50 27.47 0.69
CA GLN A 217 12.88 26.22 0.04
C GLN A 217 13.21 25.13 1.07
N ALA A 218 13.81 25.48 2.21
CA ALA A 218 14.10 24.55 3.31
C ALA A 218 12.82 23.96 3.90
N GLU A 219 11.76 24.77 4.04
CA GLU A 219 10.48 24.32 4.58
C GLU A 219 9.74 23.38 3.63
N ALA A 220 9.71 23.68 2.32
CA ALA A 220 9.17 22.78 1.30
C ALA A 220 9.91 21.43 1.25
N THR A 221 11.24 21.48 1.40
CA THR A 221 12.12 20.31 1.44
C THR A 221 11.86 19.42 2.67
N ARG A 222 11.65 20.04 3.84
CA ARG A 222 11.27 19.35 5.08
C ARG A 222 9.90 18.68 4.96
N LYS A 223 8.92 19.34 4.32
CA LYS A 223 7.58 18.77 4.06
C LYS A 223 7.65 17.56 3.13
N ALA A 224 8.41 17.65 2.03
CA ALA A 224 8.67 16.52 1.13
C ALA A 224 9.33 15.34 1.87
N THR A 225 10.28 15.63 2.77
CA THR A 225 10.94 14.62 3.62
C THR A 225 9.97 13.94 4.57
N HIS A 226 9.07 14.70 5.21
CA HIS A 226 8.04 14.15 6.10
C HIS A 226 7.06 13.24 5.35
N MET A 227 6.65 13.60 4.14
CA MET A 227 5.78 12.74 3.32
C MET A 227 6.48 11.41 2.95
N ILE A 228 7.77 11.45 2.60
CA ILE A 228 8.55 10.24 2.28
C ILE A 228 8.69 9.33 3.50
N TRP A 229 9.00 9.90 4.67
CA TRP A 229 9.08 9.13 5.92
C TRP A 229 7.72 8.56 6.32
N ALA A 230 6.64 9.33 6.19
CA ALA A 230 5.30 8.85 6.45
C ALA A 230 4.97 7.64 5.56
N ASN A 231 5.19 7.75 4.24
CA ASN A 231 4.96 6.65 3.30
C ASN A 231 5.79 5.41 3.64
N LEU A 232 7.07 5.57 3.97
CA LEU A 232 7.96 4.46 4.36
C LEU A 232 7.48 3.78 5.65
N VAL A 233 7.12 4.56 6.67
CA VAL A 233 6.65 4.06 7.97
C VAL A 233 5.34 3.31 7.80
N VAL A 234 4.37 3.87 7.08
CA VAL A 234 3.09 3.20 6.79
C VAL A 234 3.33 1.90 6.02
N PHE A 235 4.18 1.94 4.99
CA PHE A 235 4.52 0.75 4.20
C PHE A 235 5.12 -0.37 5.07
N ILE A 236 6.09 -0.04 5.92
CA ILE A 236 6.73 -0.99 6.82
C ILE A 236 5.71 -1.54 7.82
N ILE A 237 4.95 -0.68 8.50
CA ILE A 237 4.03 -1.12 9.55
C ILE A 237 2.90 -2.00 8.97
N CYS A 238 2.31 -1.60 7.84
CA CYS A 238 1.17 -2.31 7.27
C CYS A 238 1.57 -3.58 6.52
N PHE A 239 2.61 -3.54 5.70
CA PHE A 239 2.87 -4.64 4.75
C PHE A 239 3.99 -5.58 5.19
N LEU A 240 5.04 -5.10 5.87
CA LEU A 240 6.19 -5.95 6.22
C LEU A 240 5.83 -7.12 7.15
N PRO A 241 5.03 -6.96 8.23
CA PRO A 241 4.73 -8.05 9.15
C PRO A 241 4.06 -9.24 8.45
N LEU A 242 3.15 -8.96 7.51
CA LEU A 242 2.46 -10.00 6.75
C LEU A 242 3.42 -10.80 5.86
N HIS A 243 4.25 -10.11 5.08
CA HIS A 243 5.18 -10.76 4.17
C HIS A 243 6.31 -11.49 4.90
N VAL A 244 6.73 -11.01 6.07
CA VAL A 244 7.65 -11.74 6.95
C VAL A 244 7.03 -13.06 7.40
N VAL A 245 5.77 -13.06 7.87
CA VAL A 245 5.10 -14.30 8.28
C VAL A 245 4.97 -15.29 7.10
N LEU A 246 4.58 -14.81 5.92
CA LEU A 246 4.52 -15.62 4.70
C LEU A 246 5.90 -16.21 4.33
N THR A 247 6.97 -15.41 4.46
CA THR A 247 8.35 -15.83 4.14
C THR A 247 8.82 -16.91 5.11
N VAL A 248 8.60 -16.71 6.40
CA VAL A 248 9.00 -17.65 7.45
C VAL A 248 8.20 -18.95 7.34
N GLN A 249 6.91 -18.87 7.03
CA GLN A 249 6.08 -20.05 6.80
C GLN A 249 6.63 -20.88 5.63
N PHE A 250 7.01 -20.21 4.54
CA PHE A 250 7.55 -20.86 3.36
C PHE A 250 8.94 -21.46 3.62
N SER A 251 9.85 -20.70 4.24
CA SER A 251 11.24 -21.12 4.43
C SER A 251 11.38 -22.29 5.41
N LEU A 252 10.57 -22.31 6.47
CA LEU A 252 10.64 -23.36 7.48
C LEU A 252 9.96 -24.66 7.05
N GLY A 253 9.03 -24.62 6.08
CA GLY A 253 8.35 -25.82 5.56
C GLY A 253 7.66 -26.69 6.63
N LEU A 254 7.39 -26.10 7.81
CA LEU A 254 6.95 -26.86 8.98
C LEU A 254 5.49 -27.29 8.81
N ASN A 255 5.31 -28.60 8.71
CA ASN A 255 4.01 -29.22 8.51
C ASN A 255 3.36 -29.72 9.81
N THR A 256 3.89 -29.36 10.99
CA THR A 256 3.28 -29.73 12.27
C THR A 256 1.99 -28.97 12.51
N CYS A 257 1.04 -29.56 13.25
CA CYS A 257 -0.22 -28.89 13.58
C CYS A 257 0.00 -27.58 14.36
N ALA A 258 0.95 -27.58 15.31
CA ALA A 258 1.31 -26.39 16.07
C ALA A 258 1.83 -25.26 15.15
N ALA A 259 2.71 -25.57 14.19
CA ALA A 259 3.22 -24.58 13.24
C ALA A 259 2.10 -24.02 12.36
N ARG A 260 1.26 -24.87 11.76
CA ARG A 260 0.12 -24.41 10.94
C ARG A 260 -0.84 -23.53 11.73
N TYR A 261 -1.10 -23.88 12.98
CA TYR A 261 -1.95 -23.08 13.88
C TYR A 261 -1.32 -21.70 14.14
N THR A 262 -0.05 -21.65 14.51
CA THR A 262 0.69 -20.40 14.74
C THR A 262 0.73 -19.52 13.50
N PHE A 263 1.07 -20.07 12.32
CA PHE A 263 1.10 -19.31 11.07
C PHE A 263 -0.27 -18.78 10.67
N ARG A 264 -1.34 -19.58 10.78
CA ARG A 264 -2.71 -19.11 10.50
C ARG A 264 -3.10 -17.93 11.38
N ARG A 265 -2.77 -17.98 12.68
CA ARG A 265 -3.04 -16.87 13.61
C ARG A 265 -2.21 -15.64 13.29
N ALA A 266 -0.90 -15.83 13.05
CA ALA A 266 0.01 -14.76 12.68
C ALA A 266 -0.45 -14.06 11.39
N LEU A 267 -0.76 -14.82 10.33
CA LEU A 267 -1.30 -14.29 9.07
C LEU A 267 -2.62 -13.55 9.26
N SER A 268 -3.51 -14.05 10.12
CA SER A 268 -4.77 -13.37 10.41
C SER A 268 -4.51 -11.99 11.03
N ILE A 269 -3.66 -11.92 12.05
CA ILE A 269 -3.32 -10.66 12.75
C ILE A 269 -2.60 -9.69 11.81
N THR A 270 -1.57 -10.16 11.10
CA THR A 270 -0.78 -9.30 10.22
C THR A 270 -1.56 -8.86 8.98
N SER A 271 -2.52 -9.65 8.50
CA SER A 271 -3.45 -9.19 7.46
C SER A 271 -4.32 -8.04 7.97
N ARG A 272 -4.85 -8.12 9.21
CA ARG A 272 -5.60 -6.99 9.79
C ARG A 272 -4.74 -5.74 9.92
N LEU A 273 -3.48 -5.88 10.31
CA LEU A 273 -2.55 -4.76 10.35
C LEU A 273 -2.30 -4.16 8.95
N SER A 274 -2.25 -5.00 7.91
CA SER A 274 -2.19 -4.55 6.52
C SER A 274 -3.45 -3.81 6.08
N ASP A 275 -4.62 -4.18 6.61
CA ASP A 275 -5.88 -3.51 6.29
C ASP A 275 -5.93 -2.08 6.83
N ALA A 276 -5.19 -1.77 7.90
CA ALA A 276 -5.06 -0.41 8.42
C ALA A 276 -4.48 0.58 7.40
N ASN A 277 -3.82 0.10 6.34
CA ASN A 277 -3.24 0.94 5.30
C ASN A 277 -4.27 1.94 4.74
N CYS A 278 -5.50 1.48 4.49
CA CYS A 278 -6.54 2.32 3.91
C CYS A 278 -6.91 3.54 4.76
N CYS A 279 -6.65 3.49 6.07
CA CYS A 279 -6.84 4.64 6.96
C CYS A 279 -5.54 5.44 7.15
N LEU A 280 -4.40 4.76 7.19
CA LEU A 280 -3.09 5.39 7.42
C LEU A 280 -2.62 6.20 6.21
N ASP A 281 -3.12 5.92 5.01
CA ASP A 281 -2.89 6.75 3.82
C ASP A 281 -3.42 8.19 3.99
N ALA A 282 -4.32 8.44 4.95
CA ALA A 282 -4.74 9.80 5.32
C ALA A 282 -3.60 10.70 5.84
N ILE A 283 -2.54 10.12 6.41
CA ILE A 283 -1.34 10.86 6.80
C ILE A 283 -0.68 11.46 5.56
N CYS A 284 -0.61 10.67 4.49
CA CYS A 284 -0.05 11.07 3.20
C CYS A 284 -0.91 12.17 2.56
N TYR A 285 -2.23 12.04 2.64
CA TYR A 285 -3.19 13.04 2.15
C TYR A 285 -3.06 14.37 2.90
N TYR A 286 -2.86 14.34 4.22
CA TYR A 286 -2.66 15.54 5.03
C TYR A 286 -1.43 16.33 4.57
N TYR A 287 -0.29 15.67 4.39
CA TYR A 287 0.94 16.34 3.93
C TYR A 287 0.77 16.95 2.54
N MET A 288 0.09 16.24 1.63
CA MET A 288 -0.20 16.75 0.30
C MET A 288 -1.15 17.96 0.32
N ALA A 289 -2.19 17.92 1.15
CA ALA A 289 -3.16 19.02 1.26
C ALA A 289 -2.50 20.28 1.84
N LYS A 290 -1.61 20.10 2.81
CA LYS A 290 -0.82 21.19 3.39
C LYS A 290 0.12 21.82 2.36
N GLU A 291 0.83 21.01 1.57
CA GLU A 291 1.70 21.49 0.49
C GLU A 291 0.94 22.38 -0.51
N PHE A 292 -0.29 22.01 -0.86
CA PHE A 292 -1.14 22.81 -1.74
C PHE A 292 -1.65 24.11 -1.12
N GLN A 293 -2.06 24.08 0.15
CA GLN A 293 -2.51 25.27 0.85
C GLN A 293 -1.40 26.33 0.92
N ASP A 294 -0.18 25.90 1.24
CA ASP A 294 0.98 26.79 1.33
C ASP A 294 1.33 27.38 -0.04
N ALA A 295 1.33 26.56 -1.11
CA ALA A 295 1.59 27.03 -2.47
C ALA A 295 0.55 28.07 -2.94
N SER A 296 -0.73 27.86 -2.60
CA SER A 296 -1.80 28.81 -2.91
C SER A 296 -1.65 30.13 -2.15
N MET A 297 -1.20 30.10 -0.89
CA MET A 297 -0.96 31.30 -0.08
C MET A 297 0.21 32.12 -0.62
N SER A 298 1.32 31.48 -1.03
CA SER A 298 2.47 32.16 -1.64
C SER A 298 2.13 32.80 -3.00
N ALA A 299 1.29 32.15 -3.81
CA ALA A 299 0.81 32.73 -5.07
C ALA A 299 -0.05 33.99 -4.82
N MET A 300 -0.83 34.00 -3.74
CA MET A 300 -1.70 35.13 -3.39
C MET A 300 -0.91 36.32 -2.84
N SER A 301 0.13 36.10 -2.01
CA SER A 301 0.97 37.19 -1.47
C SER A 301 1.86 37.88 -2.52
N SER A 302 2.30 37.14 -3.55
CA SER A 302 3.07 37.72 -4.67
C SER A 302 2.22 38.55 -5.65
N SER A 303 0.89 38.42 -5.59
CA SER A 303 -0.05 39.16 -6.45
C SER A 303 -0.48 40.53 -5.89
N THR A 304 -0.10 40.87 -4.66
CA THR A 304 -0.29 42.22 -4.10
C THR A 304 0.73 43.20 -4.69
N PRO A 305 0.33 44.23 -5.48
CA PRO A 305 1.27 45.17 -6.05
C PRO A 305 1.89 46.03 -4.95
N HIS A 306 3.21 46.03 -4.89
CA HIS A 306 3.99 47.03 -4.17
C HIS A 306 3.66 48.40 -4.80
N LYS A 307 2.80 49.21 -4.17
CA LYS A 307 2.73 50.64 -4.48
C LYS A 307 4.11 51.22 -4.15
N SER A 308 4.93 51.42 -5.18
CA SER A 308 6.14 52.22 -5.06
C SER A 308 5.71 53.67 -4.85
N GLN A 309 6.11 54.23 -3.71
CA GLN A 309 5.89 55.62 -3.34
C GLN A 309 7.17 56.40 -3.65
N ASP A 310 7.56 56.44 -4.93
CA ASP A 310 8.61 57.33 -5.42
C ASP A 310 7.97 58.52 -6.14
N SER A 311 7.61 59.54 -5.37
CA SER A 311 7.46 60.92 -5.86
C SER A 311 7.22 61.86 -4.68
N GLN A 312 8.29 62.46 -4.15
CA GLN A 312 8.35 63.85 -3.67
C GLN A 312 9.76 64.18 -3.18
N SER A 313 10.65 64.52 -4.11
CA SER A 313 11.87 65.29 -3.81
C SER A 313 12.44 65.90 -5.09
N LEU A 314 11.77 66.92 -5.63
CA LEU A 314 12.37 67.83 -6.63
C LEU A 314 11.54 69.10 -6.76
N THR A 315 11.78 70.06 -5.86
CA THR A 315 11.68 71.50 -6.15
C THR A 315 12.54 72.23 -5.11
N LEU A 316 13.81 72.40 -5.43
CA LEU A 316 14.67 73.44 -4.91
C LEU A 316 15.60 73.85 -6.06
N THR A 317 15.14 74.84 -6.82
CA THR A 317 15.88 75.91 -7.53
C THR A 317 14.87 76.70 -8.34
#